data_AF-A0A6G8AGA8-F1
#
_entry.id   AF-A0A6G8AGA8-F1
#
_cell.length_a   1.000
_cell.length_b   1.000
_cell.length_c   1.000
_cell.angle_alpha   90.00
_cell.angle_beta   90.00
_cell.angle_gamma   90.00
#
_symmetry.space_group_name_H-M   'P 1'
#
loop_
_entity.id
_entity.type
_entity.pdbx_description
1 polymer ?
#
loop_
_entity_poly.entity_id
_entity_poly.type
_entity_poly.pdbx_seq_one_letter_code
_entity_poly.pdbx_strand_id
1 'polypeptide(L)' 'MDVSLSNAIMHTANALQQSKTADAVQVAVLKKSMDVQKTAAATLLQALPQPPLASSGTLGTQVNTFA' A
#
# COMPACT_ATOMS: atom_id res chain seq x y z
N MET A 1 -13.80 4.83 47.80
CA MET A 1 -13.90 5.91 46.79
C MET A 1 -12.70 5.89 45.83
N ASP A 2 -11.49 5.57 46.30
CA ASP A 2 -10.27 5.45 45.48
C ASP A 2 -10.28 4.29 44.45
N VAL A 3 -10.65 3.08 44.88
CA VAL A 3 -10.70 1.88 44.00
C VAL A 3 -11.66 2.00 42.81
N SER A 4 -12.73 2.79 42.93
CA SER A 4 -13.69 3.02 41.84
C SER A 4 -13.09 3.93 40.76
N LEU A 5 -12.30 4.93 41.19
CA LEU A 5 -11.57 5.80 40.28
C LEU A 5 -10.42 5.04 39.58
N SER A 6 -9.67 4.23 40.33
CA SER A 6 -8.63 3.37 39.74
C SER A 6 -9.21 2.42 38.69
N ASN A 7 -10.36 1.78 38.97
CA ASN A 7 -11.04 0.92 38.00
C ASN A 7 -11.54 1.68 36.77
N ALA A 8 -12.04 2.91 36.94
CA ALA A 8 -12.47 3.77 35.83
C ALA A 8 -11.30 4.21 34.94
N ILE A 9 -10.15 4.55 35.54
CA ILE A 9 -8.92 4.88 34.82
C ILE A 9 -8.42 3.66 34.04
N MET A 10 -8.38 2.48 34.67
CA MET A 10 -7.97 1.24 34.00
C MET A 10 -8.89 0.86 32.84
N HIS A 11 -10.21 1.02 33.00
CA HIS A 11 -11.17 0.82 31.90
C HIS A 11 -10.93 1.81 30.75
N THR A 12 -10.70 3.09 31.08
CA THR A 12 -10.43 4.13 30.08
C THR A 12 -9.11 3.87 29.35
N ALA A 13 -8.07 3.48 30.09
CA ALA A 13 -6.77 3.13 29.53
C ALA A 13 -6.87 1.92 28.59
N ASN A 14 -7.61 0.88 28.99
CA ASN A 14 -7.87 -0.28 28.13
C ASN A 14 -8.67 0.09 26.88
N ALA A 15 -9.72 0.91 27.02
CA ALA A 15 -10.50 1.37 25.87
C ALA A 15 -9.64 2.19 24.89
N LEU A 16 -8.78 3.07 25.40
CA LEU A 16 -7.84 3.85 24.58
C LEU A 16 -6.82 2.95 23.89
N GLN A 17 -6.28 1.94 24.58
CA GLN A 17 -5.34 0.99 23.98
C GLN A 17 -6.00 0.16 22.87
N GLN A 18 -7.25 -0.26 23.06
CA GLN A 18 -8.03 -0.96 22.04
C GLN A 18 -8.28 -0.06 20.82
N SER A 19 -8.69 1.21 21.03
CA SER A 19 -8.87 2.18 19.96
C SER A 19 -7.59 2.38 19.14
N LYS A 20 -6.45 2.62 19.81
CA LYS A 20 -5.14 2.77 19.14
C LYS A 20 -4.77 1.54 18.32
N THR A 21 -5.08 0.35 18.84
CA THR A 21 -4.79 -0.91 18.14
C THR A 21 -5.68 -1.05 16.90
N ALA A 22 -6.96 -0.72 17.02
CA ALA A 22 -7.89 -0.73 15.88
C ALA A 22 -7.44 0.25 14.79
N ASP A 23 -7.05 1.48 15.17
CA ASP A 23 -6.53 2.49 14.24
C ASP A 23 -5.26 1.99 13.53
N ALA A 24 -4.31 1.41 14.29
CA ALA A 24 -3.08 0.86 13.72
C ALA A 24 -3.35 -0.27 12.73
N VAL A 25 -4.29 -1.17 13.04
CA VAL A 25 -4.70 -2.25 12.14
C VAL A 25 -5.36 -1.68 10.89
N GLN A 26 -6.25 -0.70 11.02
CA GLN A 26 -6.93 -0.10 9.88
C GLN A 26 -5.93 0.58 8.93
N VAL A 27 -4.95 1.31 9.46
CA VAL A 27 -3.87 1.90 8.67
C VAL A 27 -3.00 0.82 8.03
N ALA A 28 -2.66 -0.25 8.76
CA ALA A 28 -1.87 -1.35 8.21
C ALA A 28 -2.59 -2.07 7.05
N VAL A 29 -3.89 -2.31 7.18
CA VAL A 29 -4.72 -2.89 6.11
C VAL A 29 -4.81 -1.97 4.91
N LEU A 30 -5.00 -0.66 5.12
CA LEU A 30 -4.99 0.32 4.04
C LEU A 30 -3.62 0.34 3.31
N LYS A 31 -2.52 0.35 4.06
CA LYS A 31 -1.18 0.26 3.45
C LYS A 31 -1.01 -1.03 2.66
N LYS A 32 -1.44 -2.16 3.21
CA LYS A 32 -1.36 -3.45 2.53
C LYS A 32 -2.21 -3.48 1.25
N SER A 33 -3.39 -2.89 1.26
CA SER A 33 -4.24 -2.83 0.06
C SER A 33 -3.63 -1.94 -1.02
N MET A 34 -2.96 -0.84 -0.64
CA MET A 34 -2.19 -0.01 -1.56
C MET A 34 -0.98 -0.74 -2.14
N ASP A 35 -0.24 -1.48 -1.30
CA ASP A 35 0.90 -2.28 -1.76
C ASP A 35 0.45 -3.36 -2.75
N VAL A 36 -0.67 -4.04 -2.49
CA VAL A 36 -1.25 -5.02 -3.41
C VAL A 36 -1.67 -4.36 -4.73
N GLN A 37 -2.31 -3.18 -4.68
CA GLN A 37 -2.66 -2.43 -5.89
C GLN A 37 -1.42 -2.05 -6.70
N LYS A 38 -0.34 -1.62 -6.03
CA LYS A 38 0.93 -1.31 -6.69
C LYS A 38 1.51 -2.53 -7.40
N THR A 39 1.53 -3.69 -6.75
CA THR A 39 2.00 -4.93 -7.35
C THR A 39 1.13 -5.31 -8.56
N ALA A 40 -0.20 -5.27 -8.43
CA ALA A 40 -1.11 -5.57 -9.53
C ALA A 40 -0.91 -4.62 -10.71
N ALA A 41 -0.77 -3.31 -10.45
CA ALA A 41 -0.48 -2.32 -11.48
C ALA A 41 0.86 -2.58 -12.17
N ALA A 42 1.91 -2.93 -11.42
CA ALA A 42 3.21 -3.27 -12.00
C ALA A 42 3.14 -4.51 -12.90
N THR A 43 2.42 -5.55 -12.48
CA THR A 43 2.19 -6.74 -13.30
C THR A 43 1.42 -6.42 -14.57
N LEU A 44 0.38 -5.57 -14.49
CA LEU A 44 -0.36 -5.13 -15.68
C LEU A 44 0.53 -4.36 -16.65
N LEU A 45 1.40 -3.48 -16.14
CA LEU A 45 2.36 -2.75 -16.97
C LEU A 45 3.38 -3.68 -17.63
N GLN A 46 3.85 -4.70 -16.93
CA GLN A 46 4.75 -5.73 -17.49
C GLN A 46 4.05 -6.63 -18.50
N ALA A 47 2.74 -6.83 -18.35
CA ALA A 47 1.93 -7.63 -19.28
C ALA A 47 1.56 -6.87 -20.56
N LEU A 48 1.85 -5.56 -20.65
CA LEU A 48 1.64 -4.82 -21.88
C LEU A 48 2.55 -5.38 -22.98
N PRO A 49 2.00 -5.71 -24.16
CA PRO A 49 2.80 -6.18 -25.27
C PRO A 49 3.80 -5.10 -25.68
N GLN A 50 5.05 -5.53 -25.91
CA GLN A 50 6.11 -4.63 -26.33
C GLN A 50 5.74 -4.01 -27.68
N PRO A 51 5.76 -2.67 -27.81
CA PRO A 51 5.48 -2.03 -29.08
C PRO A 51 6.54 -2.48 -30.11
N PRO A 52 6.14 -2.70 -31.38
CA PRO A 52 7.09 -3.09 -32.41
C PRO A 52 8.15 -2.00 -32.56
N LEU A 53 9.40 -2.42 -32.74
CA LEU A 53 10.49 -1.51 -33.10
C LEU A 53 10.08 -0.73 -34.35
N ALA A 54 10.38 0.57 -34.38
CA ALA A 54 10.06 1.39 -35.53
C ALA A 54 10.82 0.84 -36.74
N SER A 55 10.09 0.37 -37.75
CA SER A 55 10.66 -0.24 -38.96
C SER A 55 11.19 0.78 -39.97
N SER A 56 10.98 2.08 -39.72
CA SER A 56 11.31 3.16 -40.64
C SER A 56 11.75 4.42 -39.89
N GLY A 57 12.79 5.09 -40.40
CA GLY A 57 13.35 6.34 -39.87
C GLY A 57 14.66 6.15 -39.08
N THR A 58 15.60 7.08 -39.26
CA THR A 58 17.00 7.01 -38.76
C THR A 58 17.15 6.94 -37.23
N LEU A 59 16.15 7.41 -36.48
CA LEU A 59 16.18 7.47 -35.01
C LEU A 59 15.44 6.32 -34.32
N GLY A 60 14.30 5.87 -34.87
CA GLY A 60 13.46 4.85 -34.23
C GLY A 60 13.99 3.42 -34.34
N THR A 61 14.89 3.16 -35.29
CA THR A 61 15.52 1.85 -35.52
C THR A 61 16.72 1.58 -34.61
N GLN A 62 17.32 2.62 -34.01
CA GLN A 62 18.56 2.51 -33.23
C GLN A 62 18.35 2.57 -31.71
N VAL A 63 17.13 2.84 -31.27
CA VAL A 63 16.80 2.95 -29.83
C VAL A 63 15.88 1.79 -29.45
N ASN A 64 16.44 0.77 -28.80
CA ASN A 64 15.66 -0.25 -28.12
C ASN A 64 15.52 0.15 -26.64
N THR A 65 14.42 0.79 -26.27
CA THR A 65 14.15 1.20 -24.88
C THR A 65 13.82 0.01 -23.95
N PHE A 66 13.91 -1.22 -24.44
CA PHE A 66 13.60 -2.46 -23.74
C PHE A 66 14.75 -3.48 -23.77
N ALA A 67 15.94 -3.14 -24.31
CA ALA A 67 17.14 -4.00 -24.30
C ALA A 67 17.99 -3.81 -23.04
#